data_AF-C5LDE3-F1
#
_entry.id   AF-C5LDE3-F1
#
_cell.length_a   1.000
_cell.length_b   1.000
_cell.length_c   1.000
_cell.angle_alpha   90.00
_cell.angle_beta   90.00
_cell.angle_gamma   90.00
#
_symmetry.space_group_name_H-M   'P 1'
#
loop_
_entity.id
_entity.type
_entity.pdbx_description
1 polymer ?
#
loop_
_entity_poly.entity_id
_entity_poly.type
_entity_poly.pdbx_seq_one_letter_code
_entity_poly.pdbx_strand_id
1 'polypeptide(L)'
;MSFSEVFTSLMRSFQVAAKPDVAYYFGLIGPDRIEEARRLGQEGKRLALQEKWVEASHARDQLENLMSEMSGGLNLYDIRTTDDYGWQDERLDYFLNLPEVKEALHVPASRSFGTEVAVGEHMSADIMKPMVHCLPPLLNANITVMLFEGEMDSKDGLLSTEAWIPEMIWNGMDEYAMSPRHVWKGTDASNLEEAVYGYERHGGSFSHYSVRNAGHMVPMNQPEAAMNLIDRFISGAVESLHTTKNADNTEDERRGVHSARLPEHIGEAHDYIGSG
;
A
#
# COMPACT_ATOMS: atom_id res chain seq x y z
N MET A 1 -6.35 -3.31 -33.54
CA MET A 1 -6.50 -3.90 -32.20
C MET A 1 -7.86 -3.53 -31.66
N SER A 2 -8.63 -4.53 -31.22
CA SER A 2 -9.92 -4.27 -30.58
C SER A 2 -9.71 -3.68 -29.17
N PHE A 3 -10.72 -2.98 -28.65
CA PHE A 3 -10.70 -2.47 -27.26
C PHE A 3 -10.42 -3.59 -26.24
N SER A 4 -10.83 -4.83 -26.55
CA SER A 4 -10.57 -6.04 -25.76
C SER A 4 -9.09 -6.50 -25.79
N GLU A 5 -8.39 -6.35 -26.91
CA GLU A 5 -6.96 -6.71 -27.01
C GLU A 5 -6.06 -5.70 -26.28
N VAL A 6 -6.46 -4.43 -26.27
CA VAL A 6 -5.83 -3.38 -25.45
C VAL A 6 -6.08 -3.68 -23.97
N PHE A 7 -7.32 -4.00 -23.59
CA PHE A 7 -7.69 -4.34 -22.19
C PHE A 7 -6.96 -5.58 -21.64
N THR A 8 -6.74 -6.61 -22.48
CA THR A 8 -6.04 -7.84 -22.07
C THR A 8 -4.52 -7.65 -21.91
N SER A 9 -3.94 -6.69 -22.63
CA SER A 9 -2.50 -6.38 -22.55
C SER A 9 -2.13 -5.40 -21.42
N LEU A 10 -3.12 -4.72 -20.82
CA LEU A 10 -2.96 -3.61 -19.88
C LEU A 10 -3.30 -3.96 -18.41
N MET A 11 -3.44 -5.25 -18.08
CA MET A 11 -3.58 -5.71 -16.70
C MET A 11 -2.47 -6.72 -16.39
N ARG A 12 -1.22 -6.27 -16.50
CA ARG A 12 -0.06 -7.11 -16.19
C ARG A 12 0.00 -7.38 -14.70
N SER A 13 -0.40 -6.42 -13.89
CA SER A 13 -0.41 -6.51 -12.44
C SER A 13 -1.80 -6.71 -11.85
N PHE A 14 -1.91 -7.62 -10.90
CA PHE A 14 -3.14 -7.92 -10.19
C PHE A 14 -2.78 -8.10 -8.72
N GLN A 15 -3.43 -7.36 -7.81
CA GLN A 15 -3.14 -7.39 -6.37
C GLN A 15 -3.06 -8.83 -5.84
N VAL A 16 -4.06 -9.65 -6.18
CA VAL A 16 -4.14 -11.07 -5.78
C VAL A 16 -2.97 -11.91 -6.30
N ALA A 17 -2.47 -11.62 -7.50
CA ALA A 17 -1.34 -12.35 -8.06
C ALA A 17 0.00 -11.96 -7.42
N ALA A 18 0.09 -10.80 -6.75
CA ALA A 18 1.29 -10.34 -6.06
C ALA A 18 1.39 -10.84 -4.61
N LYS A 19 0.27 -11.15 -3.93
CA LYS A 19 0.22 -11.59 -2.51
C LYS A 19 1.22 -12.73 -2.17
N PRO A 20 1.41 -13.77 -3.01
CA PRO A 20 2.37 -14.83 -2.70
C PRO A 20 3.81 -14.32 -2.56
N ASP A 21 4.23 -13.41 -3.44
CA ASP A 21 5.59 -12.85 -3.42
C ASP A 21 5.79 -11.97 -2.18
N VAL A 22 4.74 -11.23 -1.78
CA VAL A 22 4.74 -10.47 -0.51
C VAL A 22 5.01 -11.40 0.67
N ALA A 23 4.22 -12.47 0.79
CA ALA A 23 4.39 -13.44 1.87
C ALA A 23 5.78 -14.10 1.86
N TYR A 24 6.33 -14.38 0.67
CA TYR A 24 7.68 -14.94 0.52
C TYR A 24 8.75 -13.97 1.00
N TYR A 25 8.70 -12.70 0.58
CA TYR A 25 9.71 -11.70 0.95
C TYR A 25 9.65 -11.27 2.41
N PHE A 26 8.48 -11.38 3.06
CA PHE A 26 8.36 -11.27 4.51
C PHE A 26 8.85 -12.51 5.27
N GLY A 27 9.24 -13.59 4.57
CA GLY A 27 9.70 -14.84 5.18
C GLY A 27 8.57 -15.69 5.78
N LEU A 28 7.32 -15.41 5.42
CA LEU A 28 6.14 -16.12 5.94
C LEU A 28 5.99 -17.49 5.29
N ILE A 29 6.44 -17.65 4.05
CA ILE A 29 6.32 -18.89 3.28
C ILE A 29 7.64 -19.24 2.60
N GLY A 30 7.95 -20.54 2.56
CA GLY A 30 9.20 -21.07 2.03
C GLY A 30 9.18 -21.33 0.52
N PRO A 31 10.38 -21.54 -0.09
CA PRO A 31 10.51 -21.85 -1.51
C PRO A 31 9.93 -23.21 -1.91
N ASP A 32 9.69 -24.10 -0.95
CA ASP A 32 9.09 -25.42 -1.14
C ASP A 32 7.59 -25.37 -1.46
N ARG A 33 6.92 -24.28 -1.07
CA ARG A 33 5.46 -24.13 -1.19
C ARG A 33 5.02 -22.88 -1.97
N ILE A 34 5.91 -21.91 -2.21
CA ILE A 34 5.58 -20.64 -2.89
C ILE A 34 4.91 -20.82 -4.27
N GLU A 35 5.31 -21.84 -5.03
CA GLU A 35 4.74 -22.10 -6.37
C GLU A 35 3.26 -22.49 -6.32
N GLU A 36 2.82 -23.13 -5.23
CA GLU A 36 1.41 -23.45 -5.02
C GLU A 36 0.58 -22.18 -4.82
N ALA A 37 1.07 -21.26 -3.98
CA ALA A 37 0.43 -19.97 -3.75
C ALA A 37 0.43 -19.11 -5.02
N ARG A 38 1.55 -19.04 -5.75
CA ARG A 38 1.63 -18.36 -7.06
C ARG A 38 0.61 -18.91 -8.05
N ARG A 39 0.43 -20.23 -8.13
CA ARG A 39 -0.56 -20.85 -9.00
C ARG A 39 -1.98 -20.40 -8.68
N LEU A 40 -2.37 -20.35 -7.39
CA LEU A 40 -3.70 -19.85 -7.00
C LEU A 40 -3.87 -18.35 -7.32
N GLY A 41 -2.84 -17.52 -7.06
CA GLY A 41 -2.87 -16.10 -7.42
C GLY A 41 -3.04 -15.89 -8.93
N GLN A 42 -2.32 -16.65 -9.75
CA GLN A 42 -2.47 -16.61 -11.21
C GLN A 42 -3.82 -17.15 -11.68
N GLU A 43 -4.37 -18.16 -11.00
CA GLU A 43 -5.71 -18.68 -11.30
C GLU A 43 -6.79 -17.64 -11.01
N GLY A 44 -6.72 -16.95 -9.86
CA GLY A 44 -7.62 -15.84 -9.53
C GLY A 44 -7.56 -14.72 -10.57
N LYS A 45 -6.35 -14.33 -10.98
CA LYS A 45 -6.15 -13.37 -12.09
C LYS A 45 -6.76 -13.87 -13.40
N ARG A 46 -6.49 -15.12 -13.78
CA ARG A 46 -6.98 -15.73 -15.03
C ARG A 46 -8.51 -15.78 -15.08
N LEU A 47 -9.16 -16.13 -13.97
CA LEU A 47 -10.62 -16.16 -13.83
C LEU A 47 -11.20 -14.74 -13.92
N ALA A 48 -10.58 -13.77 -13.25
CA ALA A 48 -11.01 -12.36 -13.32
C ALA A 48 -10.92 -11.81 -14.75
N LEU A 49 -9.83 -12.11 -15.48
CA LEU A 49 -9.70 -11.72 -16.90
C LEU A 49 -10.72 -12.40 -17.83
N GLN A 50 -11.31 -13.50 -17.40
CA GLN A 50 -12.41 -14.18 -18.11
C GLN A 50 -13.80 -13.72 -17.63
N GLU A 51 -13.86 -12.69 -16.79
CA GLU A 51 -15.08 -12.18 -16.17
C GLU A 51 -15.85 -13.22 -15.33
N LYS A 52 -15.15 -14.27 -14.88
CA LYS A 52 -15.67 -15.28 -13.97
C LYS A 52 -15.53 -14.82 -12.53
N TRP A 53 -16.29 -13.78 -12.18
CA TRP A 53 -16.06 -12.99 -10.97
C TRP A 53 -16.20 -13.79 -9.68
N VAL A 54 -17.23 -14.65 -9.57
CA VAL A 54 -17.47 -15.45 -8.37
C VAL A 54 -16.36 -16.48 -8.18
N GLU A 55 -15.96 -17.17 -9.25
CA GLU A 55 -14.88 -18.14 -9.22
C GLU A 55 -13.53 -17.48 -8.92
N ALA A 56 -13.29 -16.29 -9.47
CA ALA A 56 -12.10 -15.50 -9.17
C ALA A 56 -12.05 -15.14 -7.68
N SER A 57 -13.19 -14.73 -7.09
CA SER A 57 -13.29 -14.39 -5.66
C SER A 57 -13.01 -15.61 -4.80
N HIS A 58 -13.54 -16.77 -5.19
CA HIS A 58 -13.24 -18.02 -4.50
C HIS A 58 -11.76 -18.41 -4.59
N ALA A 59 -11.12 -18.25 -5.75
CA ALA A 59 -9.69 -18.50 -5.91
C ALA A 59 -8.81 -17.56 -5.05
N ARG A 60 -9.22 -16.29 -4.91
CA ARG A 60 -8.59 -15.35 -3.98
C ARG A 60 -8.71 -15.84 -2.53
N ASP A 61 -9.91 -16.23 -2.11
CA ASP A 61 -10.14 -16.68 -0.72
C ASP A 61 -9.35 -17.97 -0.42
N GLN A 62 -9.26 -18.89 -1.39
CA GLN A 62 -8.40 -20.08 -1.30
C GLN A 62 -6.93 -19.72 -1.13
N LEU A 63 -6.42 -18.73 -1.89
CA LEU A 63 -5.06 -18.24 -1.76
C LEU A 63 -4.80 -17.67 -0.36
N GLU A 64 -5.69 -16.81 0.12
CA GLU A 64 -5.55 -16.18 1.44
C GLU A 64 -5.56 -17.21 2.57
N ASN A 65 -6.46 -18.20 2.51
CA ASN A 65 -6.49 -19.31 3.46
C ASN A 65 -5.19 -20.13 3.42
N LEU A 66 -4.68 -20.42 2.21
CA LEU A 66 -3.43 -21.16 2.03
C LEU A 66 -2.24 -20.40 2.62
N MET A 67 -2.15 -19.09 2.40
CA MET A 67 -1.10 -18.24 2.95
C MET A 67 -1.15 -18.21 4.47
N SER A 68 -2.35 -18.08 5.05
CA SER A 68 -2.55 -18.16 6.50
C SER A 68 -2.08 -19.50 7.05
N GLU A 69 -2.45 -20.62 6.43
CA GLU A 69 -2.01 -21.96 6.84
C GLU A 69 -0.48 -22.11 6.77
N MET A 70 0.12 -21.75 5.64
CA MET A 70 1.56 -21.91 5.38
C MET A 70 2.44 -21.07 6.30
N SER A 71 1.91 -19.94 6.76
CA SER A 71 2.59 -19.02 7.69
C SER A 71 2.44 -19.41 9.16
N GLY A 72 1.86 -20.58 9.46
CA GLY A 72 1.63 -21.05 10.83
C GLY A 72 0.41 -20.42 11.50
N GLY A 73 -0.55 -19.91 10.71
CA GLY A 73 -1.78 -19.30 11.21
C GLY A 73 -1.68 -17.80 11.53
N LEU A 74 -0.73 -17.08 10.90
CA LEU A 74 -0.66 -15.63 11.05
C LEU A 74 -1.87 -14.95 10.42
N ASN A 75 -2.28 -13.83 11.00
CA ASN A 75 -3.35 -13.01 10.48
C ASN A 75 -2.84 -12.20 9.27
N LEU A 76 -3.51 -12.32 8.13
CA LEU A 76 -3.10 -11.59 6.92
C LEU A 76 -3.31 -10.08 7.02
N TYR A 77 -4.18 -9.61 7.91
CA TYR A 77 -4.32 -8.18 8.21
C TYR A 77 -3.11 -7.63 8.96
N ASP A 78 -2.42 -8.45 9.76
CA ASP A 78 -1.18 -8.08 10.42
C ASP A 78 -0.34 -9.31 10.72
N ILE A 79 0.72 -9.48 9.93
CA ILE A 79 1.58 -10.66 9.96
C ILE A 79 2.40 -10.80 11.25
N ARG A 80 2.26 -9.87 12.20
CA ARG A 80 2.91 -9.94 13.52
C ARG A 80 2.06 -10.69 14.56
N THR A 81 0.82 -11.04 14.22
CA THR A 81 -0.11 -11.67 15.16
C THR A 81 -0.79 -12.90 14.56
N THR A 82 -1.28 -13.79 15.44
CA THR A 82 -2.15 -14.93 15.12
C THR A 82 -3.56 -14.77 15.70
N ASP A 83 -3.85 -13.64 16.36
CA ASP A 83 -5.19 -13.33 16.83
C ASP A 83 -6.09 -12.93 15.65
N ASP A 84 -7.38 -12.72 15.91
CA ASP A 84 -8.35 -12.24 14.92
C ASP A 84 -8.12 -10.79 14.47
N TYR A 85 -7.00 -10.16 14.87
CA TYR A 85 -6.64 -8.76 14.68
C TYR A 85 -7.60 -7.77 15.36
N GLY A 86 -8.57 -8.27 16.13
CA GLY A 86 -9.51 -7.48 16.92
C GLY A 86 -10.41 -6.53 16.12
N TRP A 87 -10.52 -6.70 14.79
CA TRP A 87 -11.29 -5.80 13.93
C TRP A 87 -12.80 -6.02 14.03
N GLN A 88 -13.23 -7.27 14.28
CA GLN A 88 -14.58 -7.55 14.79
C GLN A 88 -14.53 -7.37 16.30
N ASP A 89 -14.52 -6.11 16.74
CA ASP A 89 -14.54 -5.83 18.16
C ASP A 89 -15.93 -6.20 18.71
N GLU A 90 -16.07 -7.43 19.19
CA GLU A 90 -17.29 -7.91 19.88
C GLU A 90 -17.70 -6.96 21.01
N ARG A 91 -16.75 -6.22 21.59
CA ARG A 91 -17.01 -5.22 22.64
C ARG A 91 -17.66 -3.97 22.06
N LEU A 92 -17.29 -3.55 20.84
CA LEU A 92 -17.94 -2.46 20.13
C LEU A 92 -19.36 -2.87 19.72
N ASP A 93 -19.52 -4.05 19.13
CA ASP A 93 -20.84 -4.58 18.77
C ASP A 93 -21.73 -4.70 20.01
N TYR A 94 -21.20 -5.21 21.12
CA TYR A 94 -21.89 -5.26 22.40
C TYR A 94 -22.31 -3.86 22.89
N PHE A 95 -21.38 -2.91 22.93
CA PHE A 95 -21.62 -1.54 23.38
C PHE A 95 -22.68 -0.84 22.53
N LEU A 96 -22.56 -0.90 21.20
CA LEU A 96 -23.53 -0.33 20.27
C LEU A 96 -24.89 -1.01 20.37
N ASN A 97 -24.95 -2.26 20.84
CA ASN A 97 -26.18 -2.99 21.02
C ASN A 97 -26.91 -2.73 22.35
N LEU A 98 -26.31 -2.01 23.30
CA LEU A 98 -26.96 -1.63 24.57
C LEU A 98 -28.21 -0.76 24.31
N PRO A 99 -29.33 -1.00 25.00
CA PRO A 99 -30.57 -0.23 24.81
C PRO A 99 -30.37 1.29 24.91
N GLU A 100 -29.63 1.73 25.92
CA GLU A 100 -29.33 3.14 26.18
C GLU A 100 -28.48 3.78 25.08
N VAL A 101 -27.55 3.02 24.48
CA VAL A 101 -26.71 3.49 23.37
C VAL A 101 -27.55 3.58 22.09
N LYS A 102 -28.41 2.59 21.82
CA LYS A 102 -29.35 2.65 20.69
C LYS A 102 -30.33 3.81 20.81
N GLU A 103 -30.87 4.04 22.01
CA GLU A 103 -31.77 5.16 22.27
C GLU A 103 -31.07 6.51 22.02
N ALA A 104 -29.84 6.67 22.53
CA ALA A 104 -29.03 7.86 22.33
C ALA A 104 -28.68 8.12 20.85
N LEU A 105 -28.48 7.06 20.06
CA LEU A 105 -28.22 7.14 18.62
C LEU A 105 -29.49 7.16 17.76
N HIS A 106 -30.67 7.12 18.38
CA HIS A 106 -31.97 7.05 17.70
C HIS A 106 -32.13 5.81 16.79
N VAL A 107 -31.52 4.68 17.18
CA VAL A 107 -31.60 3.41 16.48
C VAL A 107 -32.77 2.59 17.05
N PRO A 108 -33.71 2.09 16.21
CA PRO A 108 -34.79 1.24 16.69
C PRO A 108 -34.27 -0.02 17.39
N ALA A 109 -34.90 -0.42 18.49
CA ALA A 109 -34.53 -1.62 19.25
C ALA A 109 -34.56 -2.91 18.41
N SER A 110 -35.32 -2.94 17.31
CA SER A 110 -35.40 -4.06 16.37
C SER A 110 -34.18 -4.21 15.44
N ARG A 111 -33.22 -3.29 15.48
CA ARG A 111 -31.99 -3.33 14.69
C ARG A 111 -30.81 -3.67 15.57
N SER A 112 -29.87 -4.45 15.05
CA SER A 112 -28.62 -4.80 15.71
C SER A 112 -27.44 -4.21 14.93
N PHE A 113 -26.42 -3.77 15.66
CA PHE A 113 -25.10 -3.50 15.10
C PHE A 113 -24.32 -4.80 14.99
N GLY A 114 -23.48 -4.91 13.96
CA GLY A 114 -22.62 -6.06 13.70
C GLY A 114 -22.27 -6.21 12.22
N THR A 115 -21.44 -7.21 11.91
CA THR A 115 -21.07 -7.56 10.53
C THR A 115 -22.06 -8.56 9.94
N GLU A 116 -22.56 -8.29 8.72
CA GLU A 116 -23.48 -9.18 8.02
C GLU A 116 -22.76 -9.97 6.91
N VAL A 117 -22.50 -11.26 7.17
CA VAL A 117 -21.81 -12.16 6.24
C VAL A 117 -22.54 -12.27 4.92
N ALA A 118 -23.89 -12.24 4.93
CA ALA A 118 -24.68 -12.35 3.72
C ALA A 118 -24.37 -11.22 2.72
N VAL A 119 -24.04 -10.01 3.17
CA VAL A 119 -23.68 -8.90 2.26
C VAL A 119 -22.43 -9.28 1.46
N GLY A 120 -21.40 -9.83 2.11
CA GLY A 120 -20.19 -10.29 1.45
C GLY A 120 -20.46 -11.37 0.41
N GLU A 121 -21.30 -12.36 0.74
CA GLU A 121 -21.69 -13.43 -0.19
C GLU A 121 -22.41 -12.89 -1.43
N HIS A 122 -23.35 -11.96 -1.25
CA HIS A 122 -24.07 -11.31 -2.36
C HIS A 122 -23.16 -10.41 -3.21
N MET A 123 -22.07 -9.90 -2.64
CA MET A 123 -21.06 -9.10 -3.34
C MET A 123 -19.92 -9.93 -3.95
N SER A 124 -19.94 -11.26 -3.84
CA SER A 124 -18.88 -12.15 -4.37
C SER A 124 -18.58 -11.93 -5.85
N ALA A 125 -19.58 -11.59 -6.66
CA ALA A 125 -19.43 -11.29 -8.08
C ALA A 125 -18.82 -9.89 -8.36
N ASP A 126 -18.62 -9.07 -7.34
CA ASP A 126 -18.07 -7.72 -7.46
C ASP A 126 -16.61 -7.61 -6.99
N ILE A 127 -16.25 -8.39 -5.97
CA ILE A 127 -14.94 -8.39 -5.30
C ILE A 127 -13.73 -8.38 -6.26
N MET A 128 -13.78 -9.17 -7.34
CA MET A 128 -12.64 -9.33 -8.26
C MET A 128 -12.72 -8.47 -9.52
N LYS A 129 -13.69 -7.56 -9.61
CA LYS A 129 -13.75 -6.61 -10.72
C LYS A 129 -12.66 -5.54 -10.55
N PRO A 130 -11.93 -5.18 -11.61
CA PRO A 130 -10.87 -4.18 -11.51
C PRO A 130 -11.45 -2.77 -11.35
N MET A 131 -11.05 -2.05 -10.29
CA MET A 131 -11.47 -0.66 -10.06
C MET A 131 -10.37 0.38 -10.32
N VAL A 132 -9.15 -0.07 -10.67
CA VAL A 132 -8.00 0.82 -10.96
C VAL A 132 -8.31 1.87 -12.03
N HIS A 133 -9.16 1.53 -13.00
CA HIS A 133 -9.57 2.43 -14.09
C HIS A 133 -10.36 3.66 -13.63
N CYS A 134 -10.87 3.67 -12.39
CA CYS A 134 -11.57 4.82 -11.82
C CYS A 134 -10.62 5.94 -11.36
N LEU A 135 -9.33 5.64 -11.14
CA LEU A 135 -8.36 6.61 -10.58
C LEU A 135 -7.82 7.59 -11.63
N PRO A 136 -7.43 7.19 -12.86
CA PRO A 136 -6.91 8.12 -13.86
C PRO A 136 -7.83 9.30 -14.21
N PRO A 137 -9.16 9.14 -14.36
CA PRO A 137 -10.05 10.27 -14.61
C PRO A 137 -10.05 11.32 -13.47
N LEU A 138 -9.94 10.87 -12.21
CA LEU A 138 -9.86 11.78 -11.05
C LEU A 138 -8.55 12.56 -11.08
N LEU A 139 -7.44 11.85 -11.26
CA LEU A 139 -6.10 12.43 -11.32
C LEU A 139 -5.95 13.43 -12.48
N ASN A 140 -6.47 13.10 -13.67
CA ASN A 140 -6.45 14.01 -14.82
C ASN A 140 -7.36 15.23 -14.65
N ALA A 141 -8.34 15.17 -13.75
CA ALA A 141 -9.15 16.31 -13.34
C ALA A 141 -8.50 17.12 -12.20
N ASN A 142 -7.23 16.84 -11.86
CA ASN A 142 -6.48 17.42 -10.74
C ASN A 142 -7.18 17.21 -9.38
N ILE A 143 -7.90 16.09 -9.23
CA ILE A 143 -8.40 15.66 -7.92
C ILE A 143 -7.28 14.90 -7.24
N THR A 144 -6.86 15.39 -6.09
CA THR A 144 -5.77 14.80 -5.30
C THR A 144 -6.19 13.43 -4.75
N VAL A 145 -5.40 12.40 -5.05
CA VAL A 145 -5.58 11.03 -4.58
C VAL A 145 -4.40 10.64 -3.70
N MET A 146 -4.71 10.09 -2.53
CA MET A 146 -3.73 9.57 -1.59
C MET A 146 -4.05 8.11 -1.29
N LEU A 147 -3.07 7.23 -1.52
CA LEU A 147 -3.08 5.84 -1.05
C LEU A 147 -2.14 5.71 0.15
N PHE A 148 -2.54 4.91 1.11
CA PHE A 148 -1.71 4.62 2.27
C PHE A 148 -1.94 3.20 2.77
N GLU A 149 -0.86 2.51 3.09
CA GLU A 149 -0.85 1.08 3.36
C GLU A 149 0.04 0.80 4.57
N GLY A 150 -0.39 -0.11 5.44
CA GLY A 150 0.46 -0.63 6.51
C GLY A 150 1.49 -1.62 5.95
N GLU A 151 2.74 -1.50 6.40
CA GLU A 151 3.82 -2.41 5.98
C GLU A 151 3.60 -3.87 6.39
N MET A 152 2.80 -4.12 7.41
CA MET A 152 2.54 -5.45 7.97
C MET A 152 1.23 -6.07 7.44
N ASP A 153 0.53 -5.41 6.53
CA ASP A 153 -0.65 -5.95 5.85
C ASP A 153 -0.21 -6.83 4.66
N SER A 154 -0.50 -8.12 4.75
CA SER A 154 -0.21 -9.10 3.69
C SER A 154 -1.45 -9.43 2.85
N LYS A 155 -2.64 -8.99 3.29
CA LYS A 155 -3.86 -9.15 2.54
C LYS A 155 -3.90 -8.12 1.42
N ASP A 156 -3.91 -6.84 1.74
CA ASP A 156 -4.10 -5.74 0.77
C ASP A 156 -3.08 -4.61 0.98
N GLY A 157 -1.91 -4.95 1.51
CA GLY A 157 -0.90 -3.96 1.88
C GLY A 157 0.05 -3.52 0.78
N LEU A 158 1.06 -2.77 1.22
CA LEU A 158 1.94 -1.92 0.40
C LEU A 158 2.40 -2.56 -0.91
N LEU A 159 3.01 -3.74 -0.85
CA LEU A 159 3.62 -4.37 -2.02
C LEU A 159 2.59 -4.83 -3.05
N SER A 160 1.41 -5.26 -2.58
CA SER A 160 0.32 -5.68 -3.45
C SER A 160 -0.36 -4.47 -4.12
N THR A 161 -0.39 -3.32 -3.44
CA THR A 161 -0.79 -2.02 -4.02
C THR A 161 0.22 -1.53 -5.05
N GLU A 162 1.51 -1.50 -4.72
CA GLU A 162 2.58 -1.09 -5.64
C GLU A 162 2.56 -1.86 -6.96
N ALA A 163 2.15 -3.14 -6.92
CA ALA A 163 2.06 -3.94 -8.12
C ALA A 163 1.13 -3.31 -9.16
N TRP A 164 -0.05 -2.79 -8.77
CA TRP A 164 -1.05 -2.28 -9.71
C TRP A 164 -0.96 -0.78 -9.98
N ILE A 165 -0.23 0.00 -9.15
CA ILE A 165 -0.05 1.44 -9.37
C ILE A 165 0.40 1.80 -10.81
N PRO A 166 1.35 1.07 -11.45
CA PRO A 166 1.75 1.33 -12.83
C PRO A 166 0.64 1.22 -13.88
N GLU A 167 -0.48 0.56 -13.57
CA GLU A 167 -1.63 0.43 -14.47
C GLU A 167 -2.54 1.69 -14.44
N MET A 168 -2.34 2.59 -13.46
CA MET A 168 -2.98 3.91 -13.46
C MET A 168 -2.29 4.81 -14.49
N ILE A 169 -2.67 4.73 -15.76
CA ILE A 169 -2.11 5.60 -16.79
C ILE A 169 -2.79 6.97 -16.77
N TRP A 170 -2.12 7.99 -16.23
CA TRP A 170 -2.59 9.38 -16.12
C TRP A 170 -1.47 10.40 -16.42
N ASN A 171 -1.82 11.68 -16.55
CA ASN A 171 -0.91 12.72 -17.07
C ASN A 171 0.36 12.94 -16.23
N GLY A 172 0.32 12.74 -14.92
CA GLY A 172 1.46 12.88 -14.01
C GLY A 172 2.15 11.55 -13.68
N MET A 173 1.85 10.46 -14.41
CA MET A 173 2.45 9.16 -14.14
C MET A 173 3.98 9.17 -14.30
N ASP A 174 4.51 9.87 -15.30
CA ASP A 174 5.97 10.00 -15.50
C ASP A 174 6.63 10.74 -14.33
N GLU A 175 5.99 11.81 -13.84
CA GLU A 175 6.45 12.57 -12.67
C GLU A 175 6.50 11.66 -11.43
N TYR A 176 5.41 10.93 -11.16
CA TYR A 176 5.38 9.97 -10.05
C TYR A 176 6.43 8.86 -10.23
N ALA A 177 6.55 8.28 -11.42
CA ALA A 177 7.49 7.21 -11.75
C ALA A 177 8.96 7.63 -11.58
N MET A 178 9.28 8.91 -11.81
CA MET A 178 10.61 9.47 -11.58
C MET A 178 10.83 10.01 -10.17
N SER A 179 9.77 10.25 -9.38
CA SER A 179 9.91 10.76 -8.02
C SER A 179 10.60 9.74 -7.11
N PRO A 180 11.62 10.16 -6.33
CA PRO A 180 12.19 9.33 -5.29
C PRO A 180 11.16 9.10 -4.16
N ARG A 181 11.39 8.03 -3.39
CA ARG A 181 10.73 7.80 -2.12
C ARG A 181 11.47 8.56 -1.01
N HIS A 182 10.73 9.21 -0.14
CA HIS A 182 11.27 9.96 1.00
C HIS A 182 10.89 9.33 2.33
N VAL A 183 11.74 9.51 3.34
CA VAL A 183 11.39 9.18 4.73
C VAL A 183 10.38 10.21 5.22
N TRP A 184 9.20 9.75 5.60
CA TRP A 184 8.18 10.55 6.24
C TRP A 184 8.32 10.46 7.75
N LYS A 185 8.41 11.62 8.38
CA LYS A 185 8.65 11.77 9.81
C LYS A 185 7.55 12.63 10.44
N GLY A 186 7.37 12.43 11.74
CA GLY A 186 6.57 13.29 12.60
C GLY A 186 7.13 13.29 14.01
N THR A 187 6.27 13.56 14.98
CA THR A 187 6.65 13.67 16.39
C THR A 187 5.98 12.57 17.19
N ASP A 188 6.74 11.78 17.94
CA ASP A 188 6.18 10.82 18.88
C ASP A 188 5.56 11.57 20.05
N ALA A 189 4.26 11.38 20.27
CA ALA A 189 3.53 12.10 21.32
C ALA A 189 3.97 11.71 22.74
N SER A 190 4.60 10.54 22.92
CA SER A 190 5.00 10.01 24.23
C SER A 190 6.27 10.66 24.78
N ASN A 191 7.19 11.08 23.90
CA ASN A 191 8.50 11.64 24.27
C ASN A 191 8.82 12.98 23.57
N LEU A 192 7.97 13.43 22.63
CA LEU A 192 8.13 14.63 21.82
C LEU A 192 9.38 14.63 20.92
N GLU A 193 9.93 13.45 20.63
CA GLU A 193 11.08 13.27 19.74
C GLU A 193 10.63 13.00 18.30
N GLU A 194 11.57 13.13 17.36
CA GLU A 194 11.33 12.83 15.96
C GLU A 194 11.11 11.31 15.78
N ALA A 195 10.01 10.94 15.13
CA ALA A 195 9.69 9.56 14.80
C ALA A 195 9.55 9.38 13.28
N VAL A 196 10.03 8.25 12.78
CA VAL A 196 9.83 7.86 11.38
C VAL A 196 8.52 7.10 11.27
N TYR A 197 7.48 7.79 10.80
CA TYR A 197 6.15 7.23 10.54
C TYR A 197 6.13 6.32 9.31
N GLY A 198 7.01 6.59 8.35
CA GLY A 198 7.26 5.65 7.26
C GLY A 198 7.87 6.30 6.05
N TYR A 199 7.28 6.03 4.89
CA TYR A 199 7.81 6.51 3.62
C TYR A 199 6.72 7.07 2.75
N GLU A 200 7.08 8.05 1.93
CA GLU A 200 6.15 8.71 1.02
C GLU A 200 6.75 8.85 -0.38
N ARG A 201 5.87 8.84 -1.38
CA ARG A 201 6.22 9.13 -2.77
C ARG A 201 5.09 9.92 -3.40
N HIS A 202 5.44 10.93 -4.19
CA HIS A 202 4.50 11.91 -4.70
C HIS A 202 4.79 12.21 -6.17
N GLY A 203 3.78 12.55 -6.96
CA GLY A 203 3.94 13.05 -8.32
C GLY A 203 2.61 13.57 -8.84
N GLY A 204 2.58 14.83 -9.29
CA GLY A 204 1.37 15.58 -9.60
C GLY A 204 0.31 15.46 -8.50
N SER A 205 -0.92 15.10 -8.85
CA SER A 205 -2.04 14.93 -7.90
C SER A 205 -2.11 13.55 -7.22
N PHE A 206 -1.05 12.73 -7.27
CA PHE A 206 -1.02 11.41 -6.66
C PHE A 206 0.05 11.29 -5.58
N SER A 207 -0.31 10.68 -4.46
CA SER A 207 0.58 10.38 -3.34
C SER A 207 0.37 8.97 -2.81
N HIS A 208 1.47 8.31 -2.44
CA HIS A 208 1.46 6.95 -1.90
C HIS A 208 2.33 6.87 -0.64
N TYR A 209 1.78 6.29 0.42
CA TYR A 209 2.40 6.22 1.74
C TYR A 209 2.54 4.78 2.24
N SER A 210 3.73 4.45 2.71
CA SER A 210 4.01 3.26 3.51
C SER A 210 4.00 3.66 4.97
N VAL A 211 3.13 3.05 5.79
CA VAL A 211 3.07 3.30 7.23
C VAL A 211 3.78 2.19 7.99
N ARG A 212 4.87 2.55 8.67
CA ARG A 212 5.72 1.60 9.40
C ARG A 212 4.97 1.03 10.60
N ASN A 213 5.22 -0.24 10.91
CA ASN A 213 4.64 -0.92 12.07
C ASN A 213 3.09 -0.90 12.10
N ALA A 214 2.44 -0.76 10.96
CA ALA A 214 0.99 -0.87 10.81
C ALA A 214 0.61 -2.07 9.95
N GLY A 215 -0.47 -2.76 10.30
CA GLY A 215 -1.19 -3.71 9.45
C GLY A 215 -2.33 -3.02 8.69
N HIS A 216 -3.38 -3.76 8.39
CA HIS A 216 -4.53 -3.36 7.58
C HIS A 216 -5.26 -2.12 8.14
N MET A 217 -5.45 -2.08 9.47
CA MET A 217 -6.08 -0.96 10.15
C MET A 217 -5.02 0.03 10.62
N VAL A 218 -4.47 0.79 9.67
CA VAL A 218 -3.40 1.78 9.94
C VAL A 218 -3.69 2.68 11.15
N PRO A 219 -4.88 3.31 11.29
CA PRO A 219 -5.18 4.15 12.46
C PRO A 219 -5.20 3.40 13.79
N MET A 220 -5.49 2.09 13.78
CA MET A 220 -5.48 1.26 14.98
C MET A 220 -4.04 0.99 15.44
N ASN A 221 -3.12 0.75 14.51
CA ASN A 221 -1.74 0.40 14.85
C ASN A 221 -0.81 1.60 15.01
N GLN A 222 -1.05 2.68 14.28
CA GLN A 222 -0.22 3.89 14.25
C GLN A 222 -1.09 5.16 14.22
N PRO A 223 -1.80 5.46 15.32
CA PRO A 223 -2.79 6.55 15.34
C PRO A 223 -2.17 7.93 15.10
N GLU A 224 -0.96 8.21 15.61
CA GLU A 224 -0.27 9.49 15.41
C GLU A 224 0.11 9.68 13.94
N ALA A 225 0.64 8.64 13.30
CA ALA A 225 0.97 8.67 11.87
C ALA A 225 -0.30 8.85 11.03
N ALA A 226 -1.36 8.11 11.32
CA ALA A 226 -2.64 8.21 10.61
C ALA A 226 -3.25 9.62 10.73
N MET A 227 -3.23 10.22 11.92
CA MET A 227 -3.70 11.59 12.13
C MET A 227 -2.86 12.58 11.31
N ASN A 228 -1.52 12.48 11.38
CA ASN A 228 -0.64 13.35 10.61
C ASN A 228 -0.89 13.24 9.10
N LEU A 229 -1.10 12.03 8.59
CA LEU A 229 -1.42 11.77 7.18
C LEU A 229 -2.73 12.42 6.76
N ILE A 230 -3.79 12.27 7.56
CA ILE A 230 -5.11 12.87 7.31
C ILE A 230 -5.04 14.40 7.36
N ASP A 231 -4.36 14.96 8.36
CA ASP A 231 -4.19 16.41 8.49
C ASP A 231 -3.42 17.01 7.30
N ARG A 232 -2.35 16.33 6.85
CA ARG A 232 -1.59 16.76 5.66
C ARG A 232 -2.44 16.74 4.40
N PHE A 233 -3.30 15.73 4.24
CA PHE A 233 -4.19 15.61 3.09
C PHE A 233 -5.25 16.71 3.08
N ILE A 234 -5.97 16.90 4.19
CA ILE A 234 -7.07 17.86 4.30
C ILE A 234 -6.56 19.31 4.21
N SER A 235 -5.39 19.60 4.77
CA SER A 235 -4.80 20.95 4.73
C SER A 235 -4.17 21.32 3.38
N GLY A 236 -4.10 20.38 2.42
CA GLY A 236 -3.36 20.57 1.17
C GLY A 236 -1.84 20.61 1.36
N ALA A 237 -1.33 20.22 2.53
CA ALA A 237 0.11 20.17 2.79
C ALA A 237 0.83 19.09 1.98
N VAL A 238 0.09 18.11 1.45
CA VAL A 238 0.59 17.17 0.43
C VAL A 238 1.06 17.89 -0.82
N GLU A 239 0.41 19.00 -1.22
CA GLU A 239 0.81 19.82 -2.37
C GLU A 239 1.90 20.85 -2.01
N SER A 240 1.87 21.39 -0.79
CA SER A 240 2.71 22.54 -0.40
C SER A 240 4.18 22.22 -0.13
N LEU A 241 4.51 20.99 0.29
CA LEU A 241 5.91 20.53 0.49
C LEU A 241 6.77 20.56 -0.78
N HIS A 242 6.14 20.68 -1.95
CA HIS A 242 6.79 20.70 -3.25
C HIS A 242 7.08 22.11 -3.78
N THR A 243 6.32 23.12 -3.37
CA THR A 243 6.62 24.52 -3.76
C THR A 243 7.91 25.04 -3.12
N THR A 244 8.26 24.55 -1.93
CA THR A 244 9.45 24.99 -1.18
C THR A 244 10.71 24.20 -1.53
N LYS A 245 10.63 22.88 -1.72
CA LYS A 245 11.80 22.07 -2.12
C LYS A 245 12.30 22.35 -3.56
N ASN A 246 11.39 22.65 -4.50
CA ASN A 246 11.78 23.06 -5.85
C ASN A 246 12.38 24.48 -5.90
N ALA A 247 12.07 25.35 -4.93
CA ALA A 247 12.69 26.67 -4.83
C ALA A 247 14.12 26.58 -4.28
N ASP A 248 14.33 25.80 -3.20
CA ASP A 248 15.65 25.67 -2.55
C ASP A 248 16.69 24.96 -3.43
N ASN A 249 16.30 23.98 -4.24
CA ASN A 249 17.24 23.28 -5.14
C ASN A 249 17.74 24.16 -6.31
N THR A 250 17.08 25.28 -6.64
CA THR A 250 17.49 26.13 -7.77
C THR A 250 18.54 27.18 -7.43
N GLU A 251 18.78 27.46 -6.14
CA GLU A 251 19.85 28.38 -5.71
C GLU A 251 21.20 27.67 -5.53
N ASP A 252 21.22 26.42 -5.07
CA ASP A 252 22.46 25.70 -4.80
C ASP A 252 23.14 25.18 -6.08
N GLU A 253 22.37 24.81 -7.11
CA GLU A 253 22.92 24.42 -8.42
C GLU A 253 23.58 25.59 -9.17
N ARG A 254 23.21 26.85 -8.88
CA ARG A 254 23.87 28.02 -9.48
C ARG A 254 25.23 28.35 -8.86
N ARG A 255 25.55 27.79 -7.69
CA ARG A 255 26.85 27.99 -7.02
C ARG A 255 27.89 26.93 -7.37
N GLY A 256 27.49 25.79 -7.95
CA GLY A 256 28.38 24.67 -8.28
C GLY A 256 29.13 24.75 -9.61
N VAL A 257 28.76 25.67 -10.52
CA VAL A 257 29.31 25.71 -11.89
C VAL A 257 30.38 26.80 -12.05
N HIS A 258 31.39 26.84 -11.18
CA HIS A 258 32.65 27.56 -11.47
C HIS A 258 33.80 27.08 -10.55
N SER A 259 34.31 25.87 -10.78
CA SER A 259 35.74 25.62 -11.03
C SER A 259 36.04 24.13 -10.95
N ALA A 260 36.30 23.51 -12.09
CA ALA A 260 37.05 22.26 -12.15
C ALA A 260 38.13 22.44 -13.21
N ARG A 261 39.34 22.81 -12.78
CA ARG A 261 40.56 22.64 -13.58
C ARG A 261 41.06 21.22 -13.32
N LEU A 262 41.20 20.44 -14.39
CA LEU A 262 41.92 19.17 -14.41
C LEU A 262 43.41 19.42 -14.14
N PRO A 263 44.10 18.61 -13.33
CA PRO A 263 45.55 18.51 -13.38
C PRO A 263 45.99 17.34 -14.27
N GLU A 264 46.90 17.65 -15.18
CA GLU A 264 47.69 16.71 -15.97
C GLU A 264 48.91 16.17 -15.18
N HIS A 265 49.26 14.92 -15.52
CA HIS A 265 50.61 14.31 -15.55
C HIS A 265 51.26 13.60 -14.33
N ILE A 266 51.38 12.27 -14.52
CA ILE A 266 52.58 11.37 -14.53
C ILE A 266 53.58 11.39 -13.34
N GLY A 267 53.86 10.20 -12.78
CA GLY A 267 55.12 9.91 -12.07
C GLY A 267 55.16 8.62 -11.24
N GLU A 268 55.62 7.53 -11.86
CA GLU A 268 56.45 6.39 -11.38
C GLU A 268 56.22 5.66 -10.02
N ALA A 269 56.03 4.34 -10.17
CA ALA A 269 56.50 3.17 -9.41
C ALA A 269 57.21 3.32 -8.05
N HIS A 270 56.87 2.43 -7.11
CA HIS A 270 57.83 1.53 -6.43
C HIS A 270 57.11 0.42 -5.63
N ASP A 271 57.71 -0.78 -5.66
CA ASP A 271 57.34 -2.02 -4.96
C ASP A 271 57.13 -1.87 -3.44
N TYR A 272 56.39 -2.78 -2.80
CA TYR A 272 56.94 -3.67 -1.75
C TYR A 272 55.97 -4.78 -1.33
N ILE A 273 56.55 -5.96 -1.15
CA ILE A 273 55.95 -7.24 -0.76
C ILE A 273 55.97 -7.37 0.78
N GLY A 274 54.87 -7.86 1.38
CA GLY A 274 54.80 -8.77 2.53
C GLY A 274 55.39 -8.40 3.91
N SER A 275 54.58 -8.54 4.96
CA SER A 275 54.75 -9.50 6.09
C SER A 275 53.98 -9.03 7.34
N GLY A 276 53.25 -9.94 7.97
CA GLY A 276 52.47 -9.73 9.19
C GLY A 276 51.27 -10.65 9.24
#